data_AF-A0A7V0V0C2-F1
#
_entry.id   AF-A0A7V0V0C2-F1
#
_cell.length_a   1.000
_cell.length_b   1.000
_cell.length_c   1.000
_cell.angle_alpha   90.00
_cell.angle_beta   90.00
_cell.angle_gamma   90.00
#
_symmetry.space_group_name_H-M   'P 1'
#
loop_
_entity.id
_entity.type
_entity.pdbx_description
1 polymer ?
#
loop_
_entity_poly.entity_id
_entity_poly.type
_entity_poly.pdbx_seq_one_letter_code
_entity_poly.pdbx_strand_id
1 'polypeptide(L)'
;SAEACLAHYRFAVDVDEQYETIGPTAWGLTACDGLGGYQGRYGAPPSGYDNRAHVVDDTVAPSGAIGSIVFLPEQAQQAMRYYYSLDRLKGPYGFRDAFNLTKGWFASDVIGIDKGISLLMLANYQSDLVHRVTMLDAHIQKGLQRLEITKRTD
;
A
#
# COMPACT_ATOMS: atom_id res chain seq x y z
N SER A 1 1.65 8.91 4.78
CA SER A 1 0.94 9.93 5.60
C SER A 1 -0.53 9.87 5.28
N ALA A 2 -1.41 10.37 6.16
CA ALA A 2 -2.86 10.31 5.94
C ALA A 2 -3.31 10.95 4.62
N GLU A 3 -2.84 12.17 4.33
CA GLU A 3 -3.20 12.89 3.10
C GLU A 3 -2.77 12.16 1.82
N ALA A 4 -1.56 11.57 1.81
CA ALA A 4 -1.09 10.83 0.65
C ALA A 4 -1.91 9.55 0.42
N CYS A 5 -2.24 8.82 1.49
CA CYS A 5 -3.11 7.65 1.40
C CYS A 5 -4.52 8.04 0.92
N LEU A 6 -5.07 9.16 1.40
CA LEU A 6 -6.40 9.64 1.03
C LEU A 6 -6.45 10.11 -0.42
N ALA A 7 -5.45 10.87 -0.88
CA ALA A 7 -5.32 11.28 -2.27
C ALA A 7 -5.23 10.05 -3.19
N HIS A 8 -4.48 9.05 -2.78
CA HIS A 8 -4.34 7.80 -3.52
C HIS A 8 -5.66 7.02 -3.59
N TYR A 9 -6.32 6.79 -2.46
CA TYR A 9 -7.63 6.15 -2.43
C TYR A 9 -8.65 6.88 -3.32
N ARG A 10 -8.70 8.23 -3.24
CA ARG A 10 -9.58 9.03 -4.09
C ARG A 10 -9.28 8.85 -5.57
N PHE A 11 -8.01 8.84 -5.96
CA PHE A 11 -7.65 8.55 -7.34
C PHE A 11 -8.22 7.20 -7.80
N ALA A 12 -8.11 6.15 -6.99
CA ALA A 12 -8.68 4.84 -7.33
C ALA A 12 -10.21 4.88 -7.47
N VAL A 13 -10.91 5.66 -6.66
CA VAL A 13 -12.36 5.89 -6.80
C VAL A 13 -12.69 6.65 -8.08
N ASP A 14 -11.92 7.68 -8.41
CA ASP A 14 -12.18 8.55 -9.57
C ASP A 14 -11.97 7.83 -10.91
N VAL A 15 -11.17 6.76 -10.93
CA VAL A 15 -10.88 5.98 -12.14
C VAL A 15 -11.62 4.63 -12.21
N ASP A 16 -12.55 4.37 -11.28
CA ASP A 16 -13.30 3.10 -11.19
C ASP A 16 -14.00 2.72 -12.51
N GLU A 17 -14.59 3.70 -13.21
CA GLU A 17 -15.24 3.44 -14.51
C GLU A 17 -14.26 3.16 -15.67
N GLN A 18 -12.97 3.41 -15.49
CA GLN A 18 -11.95 3.29 -16.54
C GLN A 18 -11.23 1.92 -16.51
N TYR A 19 -11.37 1.18 -15.41
CA TYR A 19 -10.52 0.06 -15.06
C TYR A 19 -11.34 -1.10 -14.48
N GLU A 20 -10.93 -2.34 -14.75
CA GLU A 20 -11.63 -3.51 -14.19
C GLU A 20 -11.12 -3.85 -12.78
N THR A 21 -9.84 -3.54 -12.50
CA THR A 21 -9.20 -3.88 -11.22
C THR A 21 -9.25 -2.71 -10.25
N ILE A 22 -8.83 -1.52 -10.67
CA ILE A 22 -8.72 -0.35 -9.79
C ILE A 22 -10.11 0.20 -9.47
N GLY A 23 -10.41 0.40 -8.19
CA GLY A 23 -11.68 0.96 -7.74
C GLY A 23 -11.74 1.16 -6.21
N PRO A 24 -12.91 1.51 -5.66
CA PRO A 24 -13.10 1.74 -4.21
C PRO A 24 -12.79 0.49 -3.36
N THR A 25 -12.93 -0.71 -3.93
CA THR A 25 -12.65 -1.99 -3.27
C THR A 25 -11.29 -2.57 -3.62
N ALA A 26 -10.55 -1.97 -4.56
CA ALA A 26 -9.25 -2.47 -5.00
C ALA A 26 -8.33 -1.31 -5.38
N TRP A 27 -7.52 -0.89 -4.42
CA TRP A 27 -6.62 0.26 -4.53
C TRP A 27 -5.26 -0.05 -3.89
N GLY A 28 -4.28 0.82 -4.11
CA GLY A 28 -2.91 0.61 -3.63
C GLY A 28 -1.90 0.47 -4.76
N LEU A 29 -1.93 1.39 -5.72
CA LEU A 29 -0.89 1.55 -6.74
C LEU A 29 0.44 1.89 -6.05
N THR A 30 1.33 0.91 -5.97
CA THR A 30 2.68 1.06 -5.44
C THR A 30 3.59 0.16 -6.27
N ALA A 31 4.89 0.41 -6.21
CA ALA A 31 5.88 -0.44 -6.84
C ALA A 31 5.65 -1.91 -6.45
N CYS A 32 5.53 -2.77 -7.45
CA CYS A 32 5.23 -4.20 -7.32
C CYS A 32 5.54 -4.91 -8.64
N ASP A 33 5.30 -6.22 -8.68
CA ASP A 33 5.22 -6.97 -9.93
C ASP A 33 4.03 -6.55 -10.79
N GLY A 34 4.23 -6.60 -12.10
CA GLY A 34 3.22 -6.33 -13.11
C GLY A 34 3.39 -7.20 -14.34
N LEU A 35 2.63 -6.88 -15.38
CA LEU A 35 2.53 -7.68 -16.61
C LEU A 35 3.87 -7.88 -17.34
N GLY A 36 4.81 -6.96 -17.17
CA GLY A 36 6.14 -6.97 -17.79
C GLY A 36 7.28 -7.30 -16.83
N GLY A 37 7.00 -7.87 -15.65
CA GLY A 37 7.95 -7.97 -14.55
C GLY A 37 7.74 -6.81 -13.56
N TYR A 38 8.80 -6.35 -12.90
CA TYR A 38 8.69 -5.32 -11.87
C TYR A 38 8.47 -3.91 -12.43
N GLN A 39 7.57 -3.14 -11.84
CA GLN A 39 7.32 -1.75 -12.20
C GLN A 39 7.39 -0.83 -10.97
N GLY A 40 8.51 -0.11 -10.85
CA GLY A 40 8.76 0.80 -9.73
C GLY A 40 7.94 2.10 -9.74
N ARG A 41 7.24 2.41 -10.84
CA ARG A 41 6.52 3.68 -11.03
C ARG A 41 5.02 3.56 -10.84
N TYR A 42 4.50 2.39 -10.47
CA TYR A 42 3.08 2.28 -10.14
C TYR A 42 2.73 3.25 -9.00
N GLY A 43 1.74 4.11 -9.27
CA GLY A 43 1.36 5.19 -8.38
C GLY A 43 0.25 6.05 -8.98
N ALA A 44 -0.24 6.99 -8.20
CA ALA A 44 -1.27 7.95 -8.59
C ALA A 44 -0.69 9.35 -8.82
N PRO A 45 -1.33 10.22 -9.63
CA PRO A 45 -1.04 11.64 -9.64
C PRO A 45 -1.40 12.31 -8.31
N PRO A 46 -0.79 13.45 -7.95
CA PRO A 46 0.32 14.11 -8.65
C PRO A 46 1.64 13.33 -8.52
N SER A 47 2.46 13.30 -9.58
CA SER A 47 3.72 12.52 -9.59
C SER A 47 4.92 13.23 -10.26
N GLY A 48 6.06 13.27 -9.58
CA GLY A 48 7.23 13.99 -10.09
C GLY A 48 6.99 15.49 -10.26
N TYR A 49 7.83 16.16 -11.05
CA TYR A 49 7.75 17.61 -11.30
C TYR A 49 6.65 17.98 -12.30
N ASP A 50 6.35 17.11 -13.27
CA ASP A 50 5.49 17.39 -14.42
C ASP A 50 4.23 16.50 -14.49
N ASN A 51 3.92 15.79 -13.40
CA ASN A 51 2.85 14.81 -13.29
C ASN A 51 3.00 13.57 -14.22
N ARG A 52 4.21 13.27 -14.72
CA ARG A 52 4.43 12.15 -15.65
C ARG A 52 5.25 11.00 -15.08
N ALA A 53 5.56 11.04 -13.79
CA ALA A 53 6.43 10.03 -13.16
C ALA A 53 5.69 8.75 -12.75
N HIS A 54 4.36 8.75 -12.69
CA HIS A 54 3.55 7.56 -12.39
C HIS A 54 3.30 6.67 -13.62
N VAL A 55 2.87 5.44 -13.38
CA VAL A 55 2.33 4.48 -14.35
C VAL A 55 1.05 3.90 -13.76
N VAL A 56 0.01 3.76 -14.59
CA VAL A 56 -1.24 3.08 -14.24
C VAL A 56 -1.61 2.18 -15.42
N ASP A 57 -1.66 0.87 -15.18
CA ASP A 57 -2.01 -0.14 -16.19
C ASP A 57 -3.07 -1.12 -15.70
N ASP A 58 -3.79 -0.73 -14.63
CA ASP A 58 -4.76 -1.53 -13.90
C ASP A 58 -4.16 -2.58 -12.93
N THR A 59 -2.85 -2.60 -12.72
CA THR A 59 -2.24 -3.52 -11.73
C THR A 59 -2.36 -2.96 -10.32
N VAL A 60 -2.88 -3.77 -9.39
CA VAL A 60 -3.05 -3.42 -7.98
C VAL A 60 -2.22 -4.34 -7.09
N ALA A 61 -1.45 -3.73 -6.17
CA ALA A 61 -0.75 -4.44 -5.11
C ALA A 61 -1.52 -4.34 -3.79
N PRO A 62 -1.87 -5.47 -3.14
CA PRO A 62 -2.50 -5.44 -1.82
C PRO A 62 -1.68 -4.69 -0.76
N SER A 63 -0.35 -4.65 -0.90
CA SER A 63 0.55 -3.97 0.05
C SER A 63 0.29 -2.46 0.14
N GLY A 64 -0.17 -1.81 -0.92
CA GLY A 64 -0.48 -0.38 -0.92
C GLY A 64 -1.64 -0.03 0.02
N ALA A 65 -2.75 -0.77 -0.07
CA ALA A 65 -3.91 -0.58 0.82
C ALA A 65 -3.62 -1.07 2.24
N ILE A 66 -3.06 -2.27 2.39
CA ILE A 66 -2.80 -2.88 3.71
C ILE A 66 -1.76 -2.07 4.49
N GLY A 67 -0.68 -1.64 3.82
CA GLY A 67 0.34 -0.77 4.42
C GLY A 67 -0.20 0.60 4.84
N SER A 68 -1.35 1.01 4.30
CA SER A 68 -2.01 2.28 4.64
C SER A 68 -3.04 2.15 5.77
N ILE A 69 -3.21 0.98 6.38
CA ILE A 69 -4.28 0.72 7.36
C ILE A 69 -4.25 1.62 8.61
N VAL A 70 -3.06 2.05 9.04
CA VAL A 70 -2.91 3.00 10.17
C VAL A 70 -3.40 4.41 9.85
N PHE A 71 -3.60 4.72 8.57
CA PHE A 71 -4.07 6.01 8.08
C PHE A 71 -5.51 5.97 7.57
N LEU A 72 -5.88 4.91 6.82
CA LEU A 72 -7.20 4.71 6.23
C LEU A 72 -7.78 3.33 6.60
N PRO A 73 -8.13 3.10 7.87
CA PRO A 73 -8.47 1.78 8.35
C PRO A 73 -9.72 1.20 7.68
N GLU A 74 -10.76 2.01 7.45
CA GLU A 74 -12.01 1.54 6.86
C GLU A 74 -11.82 1.11 5.40
N GLN A 75 -11.15 1.94 4.59
CA GLN A 75 -10.88 1.71 3.18
C GLN A 75 -9.92 0.53 2.99
N ALA A 76 -8.89 0.42 3.84
CA ALA A 76 -7.95 -0.70 3.79
C ALA A 76 -8.66 -2.02 4.14
N GLN A 77 -9.51 -2.05 5.17
CA GLN A 77 -10.26 -3.25 5.53
C GLN A 77 -11.28 -3.66 4.45
N GLN A 78 -11.93 -2.70 3.79
CA GLN A 78 -12.80 -2.97 2.65
C GLN A 78 -12.02 -3.62 1.51
N ALA A 79 -10.86 -3.07 1.17
CA ALA A 79 -9.99 -3.63 0.14
C ALA A 79 -9.50 -5.05 0.51
N MET A 80 -9.09 -5.27 1.76
CA MET A 80 -8.69 -6.59 2.26
C MET A 80 -9.79 -7.65 2.10
N ARG A 81 -11.05 -7.29 2.40
CA ARG A 81 -12.19 -8.22 2.22
C ARG A 81 -12.39 -8.57 0.75
N TYR A 82 -12.23 -7.60 -0.15
CA TYR A 82 -12.29 -7.84 -1.59
C TYR A 82 -11.12 -8.70 -2.08
N TYR A 83 -9.87 -8.40 -1.68
CA TYR A 83 -8.71 -9.23 -2.02
C TYR A 83 -8.87 -10.68 -1.56
N TYR A 84 -9.48 -10.88 -0.39
CA TYR A 84 -9.75 -12.22 0.15
C TYR A 84 -10.78 -13.03 -0.64
N SER A 85 -11.70 -12.37 -1.35
CA SER A 85 -12.67 -13.03 -2.22
C SER A 85 -12.02 -13.56 -3.52
N LEU A 86 -10.84 -13.08 -3.88
CA LEU A 86 -10.10 -13.50 -5.08
C LEU A 86 -9.22 -14.74 -4.78
N ASP A 87 -9.71 -15.93 -5.12
CA ASP A 87 -8.98 -17.19 -4.86
C ASP A 87 -7.58 -17.23 -5.48
N ARG A 88 -7.42 -16.71 -6.70
CA ARG A 88 -6.14 -16.68 -7.42
C ARG A 88 -5.12 -15.72 -6.79
N LEU A 89 -5.58 -14.76 -5.99
CA LEU A 89 -4.72 -13.81 -5.28
C LEU A 89 -4.21 -14.41 -3.96
N LYS A 90 -4.79 -15.50 -3.45
CA LYS A 90 -4.33 -16.14 -2.21
C LYS A 90 -3.17 -17.10 -2.48
N GLY A 91 -2.34 -17.27 -1.46
CA GLY A 91 -1.19 -18.17 -1.44
C GLY A 91 -0.80 -18.54 0.00
N PRO A 92 0.23 -19.39 0.18
CA PRO A 92 0.65 -19.86 1.50
C PRO A 92 1.19 -18.76 2.42
N TYR A 93 1.56 -17.61 1.85
CA TYR A 93 2.09 -16.45 2.58
C TYR A 93 1.12 -15.25 2.60
N GLY A 94 -0.18 -15.52 2.49
CA GLY A 94 -1.22 -14.50 2.37
C GLY A 94 -1.50 -14.16 0.90
N PHE A 95 -1.77 -12.89 0.60
CA PHE A 95 -1.97 -12.47 -0.79
C PHE A 95 -0.68 -12.63 -1.61
N ARG A 96 -0.78 -12.79 -2.93
CA ARG A 96 0.35 -12.65 -3.86
C ARG A 96 0.76 -11.18 -3.98
N ASP A 97 1.78 -10.89 -4.78
CA ASP A 97 2.32 -9.54 -4.86
C ASP A 97 1.35 -8.52 -5.47
N ALA A 98 0.76 -8.86 -6.61
CA ALA A 98 -0.16 -7.99 -7.34
C ALA A 98 -1.14 -8.79 -8.22
N PHE A 99 -2.13 -8.10 -8.77
CA PHE A 99 -3.10 -8.65 -9.71
C PHE A 99 -3.61 -7.59 -10.68
N ASN A 100 -4.11 -8.04 -11.83
CA ASN A 100 -4.68 -7.22 -12.90
C ASN A 100 -5.81 -8.03 -13.57
N LEU A 101 -7.06 -7.70 -13.25
CA LEU A 101 -8.26 -8.36 -13.74
C LEU A 101 -8.50 -8.10 -15.23
N THR A 102 -8.22 -6.88 -15.71
CA THR A 102 -8.30 -6.53 -17.14
C THR A 102 -7.48 -7.50 -18.01
N LYS A 103 -6.34 -7.99 -17.51
CA LYS A 103 -5.50 -8.99 -18.20
C LYS A 103 -5.65 -10.41 -17.67
N GLY A 104 -6.53 -10.66 -16.70
CA GLY A 104 -6.69 -11.95 -16.04
C GLY A 104 -5.40 -12.46 -15.35
N TRP A 105 -4.51 -11.54 -14.97
CA TRP A 105 -3.17 -11.81 -14.47
C TRP A 105 -3.10 -11.68 -12.94
N PHE A 106 -2.32 -12.57 -12.33
CA PHE A 106 -2.01 -12.56 -10.92
C PHE A 106 -0.52 -12.90 -10.80
N ALA A 107 0.20 -12.21 -9.92
CA ALA A 107 1.60 -12.53 -9.65
C ALA A 107 1.77 -14.01 -9.30
N SER A 108 2.94 -14.59 -9.60
CA SER A 108 3.25 -15.99 -9.28
C SER A 108 3.85 -16.18 -7.89
N ASP A 109 4.22 -15.08 -7.24
CA ASP A 109 5.10 -15.01 -6.09
C ASP A 109 4.67 -13.89 -5.13
N VAL A 110 5.57 -13.62 -4.19
CA VAL A 110 5.45 -12.60 -3.15
C VAL A 110 6.79 -11.87 -3.01
N ILE A 111 6.73 -10.56 -2.81
CA ILE A 111 7.93 -9.78 -2.52
C ILE A 111 8.02 -9.49 -1.02
N GLY A 112 9.21 -9.69 -0.44
CA GLY A 112 9.44 -9.54 1.00
C GLY A 112 9.17 -8.13 1.53
N ILE A 113 9.48 -7.08 0.75
CA ILE A 113 9.21 -5.69 1.14
C ILE A 113 7.71 -5.38 1.21
N ASP A 114 6.91 -5.95 0.30
CA ASP A 114 5.45 -5.80 0.25
C ASP A 114 4.75 -6.57 1.37
N LYS A 115 5.24 -7.77 1.70
CA LYS A 115 4.77 -8.50 2.89
C LYS A 115 5.19 -7.83 4.19
N GLY A 116 6.42 -7.33 4.25
CA GLY A 116 6.94 -6.62 5.41
C GLY A 116 6.05 -5.44 5.79
N ILE A 117 5.81 -4.50 4.87
CA ILE A 117 4.98 -3.33 5.19
C ILE A 117 3.56 -3.71 5.58
N SER A 118 2.96 -4.71 4.91
CA SER A 118 1.62 -5.20 5.22
C SER A 118 1.53 -5.70 6.67
N LEU A 119 2.46 -6.57 7.09
CA LEU A 119 2.46 -7.15 8.43
C LEU A 119 2.80 -6.12 9.52
N LEU A 120 3.80 -5.27 9.27
CA LEU A 120 4.21 -4.24 10.24
C LEU A 120 3.09 -3.24 10.51
N MET A 121 2.38 -2.81 9.46
CA MET A 121 1.30 -1.84 9.61
C MET A 121 0.04 -2.47 10.22
N LEU A 122 -0.24 -3.75 9.95
CA LEU A 122 -1.29 -4.48 10.67
C LEU A 122 -0.98 -4.60 12.16
N ALA A 123 0.26 -4.94 12.53
CA ALA A 123 0.67 -5.01 13.94
C ALA A 123 0.56 -3.64 14.65
N ASN A 124 0.90 -2.57 13.95
CA ASN A 124 0.72 -1.21 14.47
C ASN A 124 -0.75 -0.82 14.59
N TYR A 125 -1.59 -1.16 13.61
CA TYR A 125 -3.03 -0.90 13.69
C TYR A 125 -3.67 -1.65 14.87
N GLN A 126 -3.23 -2.88 15.16
CA GLN A 126 -3.77 -3.69 16.25
C GLN A 126 -3.34 -3.20 17.64
N SER A 127 -2.10 -2.75 17.82
CA SER A 127 -1.56 -2.46 19.17
C SER A 127 -0.37 -1.49 19.21
N ASP A 128 -0.10 -0.81 18.10
CA ASP A 128 1.05 0.09 17.92
C ASP A 128 2.41 -0.56 18.22
N LEU A 129 2.51 -1.89 18.08
CA LEU A 129 3.63 -2.69 18.59
C LEU A 129 4.98 -2.27 17.99
N VAL A 130 5.08 -2.15 16.67
CA VAL A 130 6.35 -1.88 15.97
C VAL A 130 6.82 -0.47 16.29
N HIS A 131 5.92 0.52 16.21
CA HIS A 131 6.27 1.90 16.56
C HIS A 131 6.70 2.01 18.01
N ARG A 132 5.96 1.42 18.95
CA ARG A 132 6.31 1.43 20.37
C ARG A 132 7.68 0.81 20.63
N VAL A 133 7.95 -0.38 20.10
CA VAL A 133 9.26 -1.04 20.26
C VAL A 133 10.37 -0.18 19.67
N THR A 134 10.17 0.37 18.47
CA THR A 134 11.15 1.25 17.81
C THR A 134 11.45 2.49 18.65
N MET A 135 10.41 3.12 19.23
CA MET A 135 10.56 4.34 20.01
C MET A 135 11.15 4.10 21.42
N LEU A 136 11.33 2.85 21.87
CA LEU A 136 12.07 2.56 23.11
C LEU A 136 13.60 2.63 22.92
N ASP A 137 14.11 2.63 21.69
CA ASP A 137 15.53 2.62 21.42
C ASP A 137 16.18 4.00 21.69
N ALA A 138 17.16 4.03 22.59
CA ALA A 138 17.83 5.25 23.01
C ALA A 138 18.66 5.92 21.88
N HIS A 139 19.16 5.15 20.92
CA HIS A 139 19.87 5.70 19.76
C HIS A 139 18.91 6.37 18.79
N ILE A 140 17.73 5.78 18.56
CA ILE A 140 16.66 6.40 17.76
C ILE A 140 16.22 7.71 18.43
N GLN A 141 15.93 7.70 19.74
CA GLN A 141 15.54 8.90 20.49
C GLN A 141 16.60 10.01 20.38
N LYS A 142 17.88 9.66 20.56
CA LYS A 142 18.99 10.61 20.41
C LYS A 142 19.12 11.15 19.00
N GLY A 143 18.86 10.33 17.98
CA GLY A 143 18.84 10.72 16.57
C GLY A 143 17.74 11.75 16.29
N LEU A 144 16.52 11.46 16.72
CA LEU A 144 15.38 12.38 16.59
C LEU A 144 15.64 13.72 17.29
N GLN A 145 16.20 13.69 18.50
CA GLN A 145 16.58 14.90 19.24
C GLN A 145 17.60 15.75 18.48
N ARG A 146 18.64 15.13 17.91
CA ARG A 146 19.67 15.83 17.14
C ARG A 146 19.16 16.44 15.84
N LEU A 147 18.11 15.85 15.27
CA LEU A 147 17.44 16.33 14.06
C LEU A 147 16.27 17.27 14.38
N GLU A 148 16.04 17.59 15.66
CA GLU A 148 14.92 18.43 16.12
C GLU A 148 13.53 17.89 15.69
N ILE A 149 13.43 16.58 15.45
CA ILE A 149 12.17 15.92 15.12
C ILE A 149 11.41 15.67 16.41
N THR A 150 10.34 16.42 16.63
CA THR A 150 9.47 16.28 17.80
C THR A 150 8.13 15.68 17.41
N LYS A 151 7.53 14.91 18.33
CA LYS A 151 6.14 14.52 18.18
C LYS A 151 5.31 15.79 18.24
N ARG A 152 4.45 16.01 17.24
CA ARG A 152 3.48 17.10 17.30
C ARG A 152 2.56 16.83 18.50
N THR A 153 2.69 17.66 19.52
CA THR A 153 1.70 17.79 20.59
C THR A 153 0.70 18.79 20.06
N ASP A 154 -0.46 18.30 19.62
CA ASP A 154 -1.61 19.15 19.30
C ASP A 154 -2.04 19.94 20.54
#